data_AF-A0AAU7KP80-F1
#
_entry.id   AF-A0AAU7KP80-F1
#
_cell.length_a   1.000
_cell.length_b   1.000
_cell.length_c   1.000
_cell.angle_alpha   90.00
_cell.angle_beta   90.00
_cell.angle_gamma   90.00
#
_symmetry.space_group_name_H-M   'P 1'
#
loop_
_entity.id
_entity.type
_entity.pdbx_description
1 polymer ?
#
loop_
_entity_poly.entity_id
_entity_poly.type
_entity_poly.pdbx_seq_one_letter_code
_entity_poly.pdbx_strand_id
1 'polypeptide(L)'
;MHRLPLTTLAVTAGLTLSACSSLEPQPFDATEIRQRAISDQAQMYRLQEPLNQPVTFYEAAARALKYNLDYRLKLMESALASNLRDVSRHELLPRIVAEAGYSDRSNDSGGTSIGIEDGEESLRPSTSEQRYRSTAGLGLSWSLLDFGLAYYENQQKADQMLMAEERRRKVAQNVLRDVRNAYWRALAAQRLIPRLNVLLARTEVALDAAREAQRQGLLPRQEVLAYQRALLDSTTLLTARRQDLELAKTELAALMSLPPGTRLILADEPEPDLPPDVSDIERLEQLALQHRPEIMEEWYRKRVNQNDLEAAKLRLWPNVTVSAGIEYDSNDYLYNNDWTETGVNVSLNLLKLLSYPDLNEAQDTQGDADDLRRTALSMAVLTQVRVGALRYHLAREELEYSDESLEVDEDLLAYAKAAASSSIGSELEVIRAESRYLLSQYQREAAYSRAQAAWGRLFNSVGLDVLPETVAQHDVQTLAGEIERIMTTHERQGIIAPHPGQPPAPAGGPTLEPRRPQPGTGADKGGTDAV
;
A
#
# COMPACT_ATOMS: atom_id res chain seq x y z
N MET A 1 29.30 57.90 14.91
CA MET A 1 28.65 56.83 14.12
C MET A 1 28.07 57.44 12.84
N HIS A 2 28.39 56.87 11.68
CA HIS A 2 28.05 57.42 10.37
C HIS A 2 26.54 57.42 10.12
N ARG A 3 25.96 58.60 9.85
CA ARG A 3 24.59 58.73 9.33
C ARG A 3 24.55 58.19 7.91
N LEU A 4 24.07 56.97 7.73
CA LEU A 4 23.67 56.47 6.42
C LEU A 4 22.46 57.31 5.95
N PRO A 5 22.49 57.92 4.75
CA PRO A 5 21.43 58.80 4.29
C PRO A 5 20.14 58.01 4.06
N LEU A 6 18.98 58.55 4.47
CA LEU A 6 17.65 57.95 4.33
C LEU A 6 17.35 57.42 2.91
N THR A 7 17.99 58.02 1.90
CA THR A 7 17.92 57.61 0.49
C THR A 7 18.53 56.22 0.24
N THR A 8 19.58 55.84 0.96
CA THR A 8 20.16 54.48 0.86
C THR A 8 19.23 53.41 1.43
N LEU A 9 18.54 53.69 2.54
CA LEU A 9 17.61 52.74 3.18
C LEU A 9 16.35 52.51 2.32
N ALA A 10 15.80 53.59 1.73
CA ALA A 10 14.63 53.52 0.85
C ALA A 10 14.92 52.81 -0.49
N VAL A 11 16.14 52.98 -1.03
CA VAL A 11 16.57 52.27 -2.24
C VAL A 11 16.82 50.78 -1.95
N THR A 12 17.42 50.43 -0.80
CA THR A 12 17.53 49.02 -0.39
C THR A 12 16.18 48.37 -0.11
N ALA A 13 15.24 49.07 0.55
CA ALA A 13 13.89 48.55 0.81
C ALA A 13 13.09 48.36 -0.49
N GLY A 14 13.23 49.29 -1.45
CA GLY A 14 12.63 49.17 -2.78
C GLY A 14 13.20 48.00 -3.60
N LEU A 15 14.50 47.74 -3.50
CA LEU A 15 15.17 46.59 -4.14
C LEU A 15 14.78 45.25 -3.49
N THR A 16 14.55 45.20 -2.17
CA THR A 16 14.09 43.98 -1.50
C THR A 16 12.59 43.70 -1.72
N LEU A 17 11.77 44.75 -1.91
CA LEU A 17 10.34 44.59 -2.17
C LEU A 17 10.04 44.21 -3.63
N SER A 18 10.85 44.64 -4.59
CA SER A 18 10.73 44.23 -6.00
C SER A 18 11.29 42.83 -6.28
N ALA A 19 12.15 42.29 -5.40
CA ALA A 19 12.58 40.90 -5.44
C ALA A 19 11.46 39.89 -5.07
N CYS A 20 10.37 40.35 -4.43
CA CYS A 20 9.24 39.51 -4.04
C CYS A 20 8.08 39.51 -5.06
N SER A 21 8.14 40.33 -6.13
CA SER A 21 7.01 40.53 -7.05
C SER A 21 7.07 39.72 -8.36
N SER A 22 8.08 38.88 -8.57
CA SER A 22 8.17 38.02 -9.77
C SER A 22 8.59 36.59 -9.41
N LEU A 23 7.78 35.90 -8.60
CA LEU A 23 7.78 34.44 -8.55
C LEU A 23 6.91 33.92 -9.71
N GLU A 24 7.37 34.16 -10.93
CA GLU A 24 6.84 33.40 -12.06
C GLU A 24 7.26 31.93 -11.85
N PRO A 25 6.33 30.96 -11.91
CA PRO A 25 6.67 29.56 -11.76
C PRO A 25 7.64 29.17 -12.89
N GLN A 26 8.90 28.93 -12.53
CA GLN A 26 9.91 28.47 -13.49
C GLN A 26 9.69 26.99 -13.76
N PRO A 27 9.31 26.59 -14.99
CA PRO A 27 9.26 25.18 -15.35
C PRO A 27 10.68 24.60 -15.34
N PHE A 28 10.81 23.31 -15.03
CA PHE A 28 12.09 22.62 -15.14
C PHE A 28 12.61 22.65 -16.57
N ASP A 29 13.90 22.96 -16.73
CA ASP A 29 14.57 22.89 -18.03
C ASP A 29 14.82 21.42 -18.45
N ALA A 30 14.98 21.19 -19.76
CA ALA A 30 15.27 19.88 -20.31
C ALA A 30 16.53 19.23 -19.70
N THR A 31 17.53 20.03 -19.32
CA THR A 31 18.74 19.53 -18.66
C THR A 31 18.46 19.03 -17.24
N GLU A 32 17.67 19.76 -16.47
CA GLU A 32 17.25 19.40 -15.12
C GLU A 32 16.36 18.14 -15.14
N ILE A 33 15.40 18.06 -16.08
CA ILE A 33 14.55 16.89 -16.27
C ILE A 33 15.41 15.64 -16.55
N ARG A 34 16.44 15.77 -17.39
CA ARG A 34 17.35 14.68 -17.72
C ARG A 34 18.19 14.24 -16.53
N GLN A 35 18.77 15.18 -15.79
CA GLN A 35 19.56 14.89 -14.60
C GLN A 35 18.71 14.23 -13.51
N ARG A 36 17.51 14.76 -13.27
CA ARG A 36 16.52 14.16 -12.38
C ARG A 36 16.20 12.73 -12.80
N ALA A 37 15.87 12.49 -14.08
CA ALA A 37 15.55 11.15 -14.56
C ALA A 37 16.70 10.14 -14.35
N ILE A 38 17.96 10.55 -14.56
CA ILE A 38 19.14 9.71 -14.31
C ILE A 38 19.31 9.43 -12.81
N SER A 39 19.16 10.46 -11.97
CA SER A 39 19.25 10.34 -10.51
C SER A 39 18.15 9.43 -9.95
N ASP A 40 16.91 9.62 -10.40
CA ASP A 40 15.76 8.81 -10.02
C ASP A 40 15.98 7.35 -10.41
N GLN A 41 16.44 7.09 -11.64
CA GLN A 41 16.74 5.73 -12.10
C GLN A 41 17.84 5.07 -11.27
N ALA A 42 18.91 5.80 -10.92
CA ALA A 42 19.97 5.28 -10.05
C ALA A 42 19.46 5.02 -8.63
N GLN A 43 18.57 5.86 -8.12
CA GLN A 43 18.01 5.75 -6.78
C GLN A 43 17.00 4.60 -6.64
N MET A 44 16.22 4.29 -7.69
CA MET A 44 15.25 3.19 -7.70
C MET A 44 15.89 1.84 -7.34
N TYR A 45 17.11 1.59 -7.85
CA TYR A 45 17.81 0.31 -7.69
C TYR A 45 18.95 0.35 -6.65
N ARG A 46 19.07 1.45 -5.90
CA ARG A 46 20.16 1.63 -4.93
C ARG A 46 20.00 0.68 -3.74
N LEU A 47 21.11 0.08 -3.29
CA LEU A 47 21.18 -0.81 -2.12
C LEU A 47 20.31 -2.08 -2.23
N GLN A 48 20.02 -2.54 -3.45
CA GLN A 48 19.38 -3.84 -3.66
C GLN A 48 20.39 -4.97 -3.52
N GLU A 49 20.05 -6.01 -2.76
CA GLU A 49 20.84 -7.22 -2.67
C GLU A 49 20.81 -7.98 -4.01
N PRO A 50 21.95 -8.47 -4.53
CA PRO A 50 21.98 -9.20 -5.81
C PRO A 50 21.25 -10.55 -5.73
N LEU A 51 20.86 -11.10 -6.88
CA LEU A 51 20.32 -12.46 -7.00
C LEU A 51 21.48 -13.46 -7.14
N ASN A 52 21.88 -14.10 -6.03
CA ASN A 52 22.98 -15.06 -6.01
C ASN A 52 22.52 -16.53 -6.03
N GLN A 53 21.24 -16.78 -5.73
CA GLN A 53 20.64 -18.11 -5.61
C GLN A 53 19.26 -18.13 -6.28
N PRO A 54 18.70 -19.31 -6.58
CA PRO A 54 17.30 -19.42 -7.01
C PRO A 54 16.36 -18.81 -5.96
N VAL A 55 15.46 -17.93 -6.40
CA VAL A 55 14.57 -17.17 -5.54
C VAL A 55 13.38 -18.02 -5.12
N THR A 56 13.14 -18.17 -3.82
CA THR A 56 11.95 -18.83 -3.25
C THR A 56 10.76 -17.86 -3.15
N PHE A 57 9.56 -18.36 -2.86
CA PHE A 57 8.38 -17.52 -2.65
C PHE A 57 8.60 -16.49 -1.54
N TYR A 58 9.14 -16.92 -0.39
CA TYR A 58 9.37 -16.03 0.75
C TYR A 58 10.51 -15.04 0.49
N GLU A 59 11.52 -15.40 -0.29
CA GLU A 59 12.55 -14.44 -0.72
C GLU A 59 11.95 -13.39 -1.67
N ALA A 60 11.10 -13.79 -2.61
CA ALA A 60 10.39 -12.84 -3.49
C ALA A 60 9.49 -11.89 -2.67
N ALA A 61 8.78 -12.41 -1.67
CA ALA A 61 7.97 -11.62 -0.75
C ALA A 61 8.81 -10.62 0.06
N ALA A 62 9.94 -11.08 0.62
CA ALA A 62 10.87 -10.24 1.37
C ALA A 62 11.44 -9.11 0.50
N ARG A 63 11.88 -9.42 -0.73
CA ARG A 63 12.38 -8.42 -1.68
C ARG A 63 11.31 -7.42 -2.08
N ALA A 64 10.09 -7.89 -2.34
CA ALA A 64 8.98 -7.01 -2.64
C ALA A 64 8.69 -6.07 -1.47
N LEU A 65 8.56 -6.55 -0.24
CA LEU A 65 8.34 -5.67 0.92
C LEU A 65 9.53 -4.73 1.19
N LYS A 66 10.77 -5.19 1.00
CA LYS A 66 11.97 -4.38 1.25
C LYS A 66 12.20 -3.28 0.20
N TYR A 67 11.93 -3.57 -1.08
CA TYR A 67 12.31 -2.71 -2.19
C TYR A 67 11.16 -2.04 -2.94
N ASN A 68 9.92 -2.56 -2.83
CA ASN A 68 8.76 -1.96 -3.47
C ASN A 68 8.58 -0.49 -3.04
N LEU A 69 8.50 0.39 -4.03
CA LEU A 69 8.45 1.83 -3.81
C LEU A 69 7.16 2.28 -3.14
N ASP A 70 6.03 1.61 -3.38
CA ASP A 70 4.75 1.95 -2.74
C ASP A 70 4.80 1.63 -1.23
N TYR A 71 5.35 0.47 -0.86
CA TYR A 71 5.56 0.14 0.55
C TYR A 71 6.55 1.10 1.21
N ARG A 72 7.69 1.40 0.56
CA ARG A 72 8.69 2.34 1.09
C ARG A 72 8.12 3.74 1.26
N LEU A 73 7.26 4.20 0.34
CA LEU A 73 6.54 5.46 0.48
C LEU A 73 5.67 5.45 1.75
N LYS A 74 4.87 4.40 1.97
CA LYS A 74 4.05 4.30 3.19
C LYS A 74 4.87 4.18 4.47
N LEU A 75 6.02 3.52 4.42
CA LEU A 75 6.96 3.50 5.53
C LEU A 75 7.48 4.91 5.86
N MET A 76 7.85 5.69 4.83
CA MET A 76 8.30 7.09 5.01
C MET A 76 7.17 8.02 5.48
N GLU A 77 5.94 7.85 4.97
CA GLU A 77 4.77 8.58 5.46
C GLU A 77 4.49 8.28 6.94
N SER A 78 4.58 7.02 7.37
CA SER A 78 4.45 6.62 8.78
C SER A 78 5.55 7.24 9.64
N ALA A 79 6.80 7.20 9.19
CA ALA A 79 7.93 7.84 9.88
C ALA A 79 7.78 9.38 9.96
N LEU A 80 7.30 10.03 8.90
CA LEU A 80 7.00 11.46 8.89
C LEU A 80 5.89 11.79 9.89
N ALA A 81 4.81 11.00 9.93
CA ALA A 81 3.72 11.19 10.88
C ALA A 81 4.21 11.05 12.34
N SER A 82 5.11 10.10 12.61
CA SER A 82 5.78 9.97 13.91
C SER A 82 6.59 11.23 14.25
N ASN A 83 7.43 11.72 13.33
CA ASN A 83 8.23 12.91 13.54
C ASN A 83 7.36 14.16 13.78
N LEU A 84 6.27 14.32 13.02
CA LEU A 84 5.32 15.43 13.21
C LEU A 84 4.63 15.36 14.59
N ARG A 85 4.35 14.15 15.08
CA ARG A 85 3.83 13.95 16.44
C ARG A 85 4.86 14.29 17.51
N ASP A 86 6.15 14.05 17.27
CA ASP A 86 7.21 14.46 18.18
C ASP A 86 7.44 15.98 18.15
N VAL A 87 7.30 16.62 16.99
CA VAL A 87 7.31 18.09 16.88
C VAL A 87 6.17 18.70 17.69
N SER A 88 4.94 18.20 17.54
CA SER A 88 3.79 18.77 18.28
C SER A 88 3.85 18.55 19.78
N ARG A 89 4.66 17.60 20.29
CA ARG A 89 4.93 17.48 21.73
C ARG A 89 5.63 18.71 22.30
N HIS A 90 6.44 19.39 21.49
CA HIS A 90 7.16 20.59 21.92
C HIS A 90 6.26 21.82 21.97
N GLU A 91 5.12 21.81 21.27
CA GLU A 91 4.12 22.89 21.30
C GLU A 91 3.36 22.94 22.65
N LEU A 92 3.48 21.89 23.47
CA LEU A 92 2.94 21.84 24.83
C LEU A 92 3.78 22.65 25.85
N LEU A 93 4.99 23.08 25.47
CA LEU A 93 5.89 23.79 26.36
C LEU A 93 5.61 25.31 26.36
N PRO A 94 5.90 26.01 27.46
CA PRO A 94 5.94 27.48 27.46
C PRO A 94 6.88 28.00 26.37
N ARG A 95 6.50 29.10 25.73
CA ARG A 95 7.33 29.77 24.72
C ARG A 95 8.36 30.64 25.42
N ILE A 96 9.62 30.50 25.05
CA ILE A 96 10.70 31.40 25.46
C ILE A 96 11.16 32.13 24.21
N VAL A 97 11.07 33.45 24.21
CA VAL A 97 11.37 34.31 23.07
C VAL A 97 12.43 35.31 23.49
N ALA A 98 13.54 35.34 22.75
CA ALA A 98 14.53 36.40 22.84
C ALA A 98 14.22 37.41 21.73
N GLU A 99 14.03 38.66 22.11
CA GLU A 99 13.77 39.76 21.18
C GLU A 99 14.80 40.86 21.31
N ALA A 100 15.07 41.52 20.20
CA ALA A 100 15.92 42.71 20.15
C ALA A 100 15.32 43.65 19.11
N GLY A 101 15.10 44.88 19.51
CA GLY A 101 14.41 45.90 18.73
C GLY A 101 15.23 47.18 18.63
N TYR A 102 14.94 47.92 17.58
CA TYR A 102 15.39 49.30 17.44
C TYR A 102 14.23 50.14 16.94
N SER A 103 13.92 51.23 17.64
CA SER A 103 12.85 52.15 17.27
C SER A 103 13.38 53.56 17.09
N ASP A 104 12.95 54.21 16.01
CA ASP A 104 13.18 55.63 15.73
C ASP A 104 11.84 56.36 15.62
N ARG A 105 11.74 57.55 16.22
CA ARG A 105 10.56 58.41 16.13
C ARG A 105 10.90 59.77 15.53
N SER A 106 10.05 60.23 14.62
CA SER A 106 10.18 61.56 14.00
C SER A 106 9.77 62.71 14.93
N ASN A 107 9.05 62.40 16.02
CA ASN A 107 8.67 63.35 17.06
C ASN A 107 8.96 62.81 18.46
N ASP A 108 8.99 63.69 19.46
CA ASP A 108 9.13 63.30 20.85
C ASP A 108 7.81 62.71 21.39
N SER A 109 7.92 61.71 22.28
CA SER A 109 6.78 61.13 23.01
C SER A 109 6.39 62.10 24.15
N GLY A 110 5.74 63.20 23.80
CA GLY A 110 5.48 64.32 24.72
C GLY A 110 4.20 64.18 25.55
N GLY A 111 4.28 64.50 26.85
CA GLY A 111 3.15 64.56 27.80
C GLY A 111 3.48 65.37 29.06
N THR A 112 2.53 65.51 29.98
CA THR A 112 2.81 66.00 31.34
C THR A 112 3.32 64.84 32.19
N SER A 113 4.41 65.04 32.93
CA SER A 113 5.01 64.04 33.82
C SER A 113 4.77 64.40 35.28
N ILE A 114 4.79 63.38 36.14
CA ILE A 114 4.70 63.50 37.60
C ILE A 114 6.01 62.96 38.16
N GLY A 115 6.66 63.70 39.07
CA GLY A 115 7.91 63.28 39.69
C GLY A 115 7.74 62.02 40.55
N ILE A 116 8.70 61.11 40.48
CA ILE A 116 8.63 59.78 41.14
C ILE A 116 8.87 59.88 42.65
N GLU A 117 9.65 60.88 43.10
CA GLU A 117 10.01 61.07 44.51
C GLU A 117 9.08 62.06 45.24
N ASP A 118 8.61 63.11 44.57
CA ASP A 118 7.85 64.23 45.14
C ASP A 118 6.38 64.28 44.70
N GLY A 119 6.02 63.59 43.61
CA GLY A 119 4.66 63.58 43.08
C GLY A 119 4.20 64.90 42.43
N GLU A 120 5.12 65.85 42.18
CA GLU A 120 4.77 67.14 41.58
C GLU A 120 4.58 67.04 40.06
N GLU A 121 3.59 67.76 39.52
CA GLU A 121 3.29 67.80 38.09
C GLU A 121 4.20 68.80 37.35
N SER A 122 4.79 68.37 36.24
CA SER A 122 5.56 69.25 35.35
C SER A 122 4.67 70.27 34.65
N LEU A 123 4.95 71.56 34.85
CA LEU A 123 4.24 72.69 34.22
C LEU A 123 4.54 72.86 32.71
N ARG A 124 5.42 72.02 32.14
CA ARG A 124 5.75 72.00 30.71
C ARG A 124 5.61 70.59 30.14
N PRO A 125 5.20 70.43 28.86
CA PRO A 125 5.32 69.16 28.16
C PRO A 125 6.76 68.65 28.25
N SER A 126 6.88 67.39 28.62
CA SER A 126 8.12 66.68 28.84
C SER A 126 8.05 65.33 28.14
N THR A 127 9.19 64.73 27.89
CA THR A 127 9.24 63.38 27.33
C THR A 127 10.06 62.50 28.25
N SER A 128 9.59 61.28 28.43
CA SER A 128 10.27 60.21 29.17
C SER A 128 10.81 59.14 28.23
N GLU A 129 10.79 59.38 26.91
CA GLU A 129 11.20 58.42 25.89
C GLU A 129 12.13 59.09 24.86
N GLN A 130 13.33 58.56 24.68
CA GLN A 130 14.22 58.98 23.61
C GLN A 130 13.65 58.60 22.23
N ARG A 131 13.86 59.48 21.23
CA ARG A 131 13.47 59.22 19.83
C ARG A 131 14.17 58.01 19.23
N TYR A 132 15.43 57.80 19.61
CA TYR A 132 16.24 56.64 19.25
C TYR A 132 16.36 55.76 20.48
N ARG A 133 15.91 54.50 20.42
CA ARG A 133 16.20 53.51 21.46
C ARG A 133 16.35 52.12 20.89
N SER A 134 17.21 51.32 21.51
CA SER A 134 17.26 49.88 21.31
C SER A 134 16.69 49.15 22.50
N THR A 135 15.85 48.17 22.24
CA THR A 135 15.27 47.28 23.24
C THR A 135 15.84 45.89 23.11
N ALA A 136 15.93 45.16 24.20
CA ALA A 136 16.25 43.74 24.19
C ALA A 136 15.48 43.06 25.32
N GLY A 137 14.91 41.89 25.04
CA GLY A 137 14.04 41.19 25.96
C GLY A 137 14.26 39.68 25.91
N LEU A 138 14.09 39.02 27.05
CA LEU A 138 13.93 37.58 27.12
C LEU A 138 12.63 37.29 27.87
N GLY A 139 11.61 36.90 27.12
CA GLY A 139 10.26 36.65 27.63
C GLY A 139 9.89 35.18 27.64
N LEU A 140 9.34 34.71 28.76
CA LEU A 140 8.58 33.46 28.86
C LEU A 140 7.08 33.78 28.78
N SER A 141 6.35 33.04 27.94
CA SER A 141 4.90 33.16 27.80
C SER A 141 4.25 31.78 27.79
N TRP A 142 3.23 31.60 28.63
CA TRP A 142 2.43 30.38 28.71
C TRP A 142 0.95 30.71 28.63
N SER A 143 0.30 30.27 27.55
CA SER A 143 -1.14 30.39 27.32
C SER A 143 -1.81 29.06 27.70
N LEU A 144 -2.72 29.10 28.68
CA LEU A 144 -3.45 27.91 29.11
C LEU A 144 -4.36 27.37 27.99
N LEU A 145 -4.93 28.29 27.19
CA LEU A 145 -5.76 27.91 26.04
C LEU A 145 -4.90 27.29 24.94
N ASP A 146 -3.76 27.91 24.59
CA ASP A 146 -2.84 27.39 23.57
C ASP A 146 -2.34 26.01 23.99
N PHE A 147 -2.03 25.80 25.27
CA PHE A 147 -1.65 24.50 25.81
C PHE A 147 -2.75 23.45 25.61
N GLY A 148 -4.01 23.77 25.92
CA GLY A 148 -5.11 22.84 25.72
C GLY A 148 -5.37 22.55 24.24
N LEU A 149 -5.17 23.53 23.35
CA LEU A 149 -5.25 23.32 21.90
C LEU A 149 -4.12 22.42 21.41
N ALA A 150 -2.88 22.69 21.82
CA ALA A 150 -1.71 21.88 21.52
C ALA A 150 -1.86 20.44 22.05
N TYR A 151 -2.57 20.23 23.17
CA TYR A 151 -2.89 18.90 23.68
C TYR A 151 -3.78 18.10 22.71
N TYR A 152 -4.88 18.69 22.23
CA TYR A 152 -5.74 18.04 21.24
C TYR A 152 -5.02 17.86 19.90
N GLU A 153 -4.27 18.85 19.44
CA GLU A 153 -3.44 18.75 18.23
C GLU A 153 -2.40 17.63 18.35
N ASN A 154 -1.75 17.46 19.51
CA ASN A 154 -0.84 16.36 19.75
C ASN A 154 -1.54 14.99 19.67
N GLN A 155 -2.74 14.88 20.26
CA GLN A 155 -3.53 13.65 20.20
C GLN A 155 -3.94 13.33 18.76
N GLN A 156 -4.37 14.33 17.98
CA GLN A 156 -4.65 14.15 16.55
C GLN A 156 -3.43 13.68 15.76
N LYS A 157 -2.24 14.24 16.03
CA LYS A 157 -1.00 13.79 15.37
C LYS A 157 -0.64 12.35 15.75
N ALA A 158 -0.89 11.95 17.00
CA ALA A 158 -0.74 10.56 17.41
C ALA A 158 -1.70 9.62 16.68
N ASP A 159 -2.93 10.05 16.44
CA ASP A 159 -3.93 9.27 15.70
C ASP A 159 -3.61 9.20 14.21
N GLN A 160 -3.17 10.31 13.61
CA GLN A 160 -2.70 10.36 12.22
C GLN A 160 -1.49 9.43 11.99
N MET A 161 -0.59 9.30 12.98
CA MET A 161 0.50 8.32 12.95
C MET A 161 -0.05 6.89 12.92
N LEU A 162 -1.03 6.55 13.77
CA LEU A 162 -1.67 5.23 13.76
C LEU A 162 -2.42 4.95 12.45
N MET A 163 -3.08 5.96 11.87
CA MET A 163 -3.68 5.84 10.54
C MET A 163 -2.65 5.54 9.44
N ALA A 164 -1.49 6.22 9.48
CA ALA A 164 -0.41 5.98 8.54
C ALA A 164 0.15 4.56 8.67
N GLU A 165 0.20 4.04 9.90
CA GLU A 165 0.60 2.66 10.20
C GLU A 165 -0.39 1.64 9.63
N GLU A 166 -1.70 1.84 9.80
CA GLU A 166 -2.71 0.96 9.18
C GLU A 166 -2.65 0.99 7.63
N ARG A 167 -2.41 2.16 7.04
CA ARG A 167 -2.20 2.27 5.58
C ARG A 167 -0.96 1.50 5.13
N ARG A 168 0.12 1.52 5.91
CA ARG A 168 1.33 0.71 5.67
C ARG A 168 1.01 -0.78 5.69
N ARG A 169 0.27 -1.25 6.70
CA ARG A 169 -0.19 -2.65 6.82
C ARG A 169 -1.03 -3.06 5.61
N LYS A 170 -1.98 -2.23 5.19
CA LYS A 170 -2.81 -2.46 3.98
C LYS A 170 -1.97 -2.66 2.71
N VAL A 171 -0.99 -1.77 2.48
CA VAL A 171 -0.14 -1.86 1.29
C VAL A 171 0.71 -3.13 1.32
N ALA A 172 1.27 -3.50 2.47
CA ALA A 172 2.03 -4.75 2.59
C ALA A 172 1.18 -6.00 2.30
N GLN A 173 -0.03 -6.07 2.83
CA GLN A 173 -0.96 -7.18 2.56
C GLN A 173 -1.31 -7.28 1.07
N ASN A 174 -1.42 -6.14 0.36
CA ASN A 174 -1.68 -6.12 -1.08
C ASN A 174 -0.45 -6.57 -1.87
N VAL A 175 0.74 -6.05 -1.54
CA VAL A 175 2.00 -6.44 -2.18
C VAL A 175 2.23 -7.95 -2.05
N LEU A 176 2.04 -8.52 -0.85
CA LEU A 176 2.26 -9.95 -0.62
C LEU A 176 1.28 -10.83 -1.41
N ARG A 177 0.01 -10.42 -1.49
CA ARG A 177 -1.00 -11.09 -2.32
C ARG A 177 -0.58 -11.10 -3.79
N ASP A 178 -0.12 -9.95 -4.30
CA ASP A 178 0.24 -9.79 -5.71
C ASP A 178 1.52 -10.58 -6.03
N VAL A 179 2.50 -10.60 -5.12
CA VAL A 179 3.71 -11.44 -5.22
C VAL A 179 3.36 -12.91 -5.23
N ARG A 180 2.45 -13.39 -4.36
CA ARG A 180 2.03 -14.80 -4.36
C ARG A 180 1.49 -15.24 -5.73
N ASN A 181 0.62 -14.43 -6.33
CA ASN A 181 0.09 -14.73 -7.66
C ASN A 181 1.16 -14.64 -8.77
N ALA A 182 2.05 -13.64 -8.71
CA ALA A 182 3.10 -13.50 -9.71
C ALA A 182 4.16 -14.60 -9.61
N TYR A 183 4.49 -15.05 -8.39
CA TYR A 183 5.48 -16.09 -8.13
C TYR A 183 5.11 -17.40 -8.79
N TRP A 184 3.90 -17.91 -8.51
CA TRP A 184 3.47 -19.20 -9.04
C TRP A 184 3.30 -19.19 -10.57
N ARG A 185 2.79 -18.10 -11.15
CA ARG A 185 2.78 -17.95 -12.63
C ARG A 185 4.18 -17.90 -13.24
N ALA A 186 5.12 -17.22 -12.59
CA ALA A 186 6.50 -17.12 -13.07
C ALA A 186 7.24 -18.47 -12.92
N LEU A 187 6.96 -19.25 -11.88
CA LEU A 187 7.50 -20.59 -11.70
C LEU A 187 6.98 -21.54 -12.78
N ALA A 188 5.66 -21.51 -13.05
CA ALA A 188 5.06 -22.22 -14.16
C ALA A 188 5.71 -21.84 -15.50
N ALA A 189 5.93 -20.55 -15.74
CA ALA A 189 6.64 -20.06 -16.93
C ALA A 189 8.07 -20.61 -17.04
N GLN A 190 8.80 -20.65 -15.92
CA GLN A 190 10.15 -21.23 -15.88
C GLN A 190 10.14 -22.72 -16.26
N ARG A 191 9.14 -23.49 -15.83
CA ARG A 191 8.99 -24.92 -16.14
C ARG A 191 8.53 -25.18 -17.59
N LEU A 192 7.60 -24.37 -18.10
CA LEU A 192 6.88 -24.64 -19.36
C LEU A 192 7.56 -24.04 -20.61
N ILE A 193 8.16 -22.85 -20.52
CA ILE A 193 8.75 -22.17 -21.69
C ILE A 193 9.78 -23.05 -22.43
N PRO A 194 10.71 -23.75 -21.77
CA PRO A 194 11.65 -24.63 -22.46
C PRO A 194 10.96 -25.74 -23.26
N ARG A 195 9.91 -26.36 -22.70
CA ARG A 195 9.13 -27.43 -23.35
C ARG A 195 8.35 -26.88 -24.55
N LEU A 196 7.71 -25.72 -24.39
CA LEU A 196 7.00 -25.03 -25.46
C LEU A 196 7.93 -24.67 -26.63
N ASN A 197 9.16 -24.20 -26.35
CA ASN A 197 10.12 -23.87 -27.39
C ASN A 197 10.54 -25.10 -28.22
N VAL A 198 10.73 -26.25 -27.57
CA VAL A 198 11.04 -27.51 -28.25
C VAL A 198 9.87 -27.94 -29.14
N LEU A 199 8.62 -27.88 -28.63
CA LEU A 199 7.44 -28.24 -29.41
C LEU A 199 7.19 -27.28 -30.59
N LEU A 200 7.37 -25.98 -30.39
CA LEU A 200 7.24 -24.97 -31.46
C LEU A 200 8.24 -25.24 -32.59
N ALA A 201 9.51 -25.51 -32.27
CA ALA A 201 10.53 -25.84 -33.26
C ALA A 201 10.17 -27.14 -34.03
N ARG A 202 9.68 -28.18 -33.34
CA ARG A 202 9.21 -29.42 -33.97
C ARG A 202 8.01 -29.18 -34.89
N THR A 203 7.08 -28.33 -34.48
CA THR A 203 5.88 -27.99 -35.24
C THR A 203 6.24 -27.22 -36.52
N GLU A 204 7.25 -26.34 -36.46
CA GLU A 204 7.76 -25.60 -37.62
C GLU A 204 8.41 -26.56 -38.64
N VAL A 205 9.26 -27.48 -38.17
CA VAL A 205 9.85 -28.53 -39.03
C VAL A 205 8.76 -29.38 -39.69
N ALA A 206 7.74 -29.78 -38.94
CA ALA A 206 6.61 -30.56 -39.47
C ALA A 206 5.79 -29.76 -40.51
N LEU A 207 5.62 -28.46 -40.31
CA LEU A 207 4.91 -27.58 -41.25
C LEU A 207 5.67 -27.41 -42.56
N ASP A 208 6.99 -27.26 -42.50
CA ASP A 208 7.83 -27.18 -43.70
C ASP A 208 7.87 -28.49 -44.46
N ALA A 209 7.93 -29.63 -43.76
CA ALA A 209 7.78 -30.95 -44.38
C ALA A 209 6.41 -31.12 -45.06
N ALA A 210 5.33 -30.64 -44.44
CA ALA A 210 3.98 -30.66 -45.03
C ALA A 210 3.88 -29.77 -46.29
N ARG A 211 4.53 -28.60 -46.31
CA ARG A 211 4.62 -27.73 -47.50
C ARG A 211 5.39 -28.39 -48.62
N GLU A 212 6.48 -29.09 -48.30
CA GLU A 212 7.25 -29.82 -49.31
C GLU A 212 6.46 -31.00 -49.89
N ALA A 213 5.77 -31.77 -49.04
CA ALA A 213 4.89 -32.84 -49.48
C ALA A 213 3.77 -32.34 -50.42
N GLN A 214 3.25 -31.13 -50.19
CA GLN A 214 2.31 -30.47 -51.10
C GLN A 214 2.95 -30.15 -52.46
N ARG A 215 4.17 -29.57 -52.45
CA ARG A 215 4.89 -29.20 -53.68
C ARG A 215 5.22 -30.41 -54.55
N GLN A 216 5.59 -31.51 -53.91
CA GLN A 216 5.97 -32.76 -54.58
C GLN A 216 4.77 -33.66 -54.91
N GLY A 217 3.56 -33.32 -54.46
CA GLY A 217 2.36 -34.13 -54.69
C GLY A 217 2.38 -35.49 -53.98
N LEU A 218 3.07 -35.60 -52.84
CA LEU A 218 3.24 -36.86 -52.09
C LEU A 218 1.97 -37.32 -51.35
N LEU A 219 0.99 -36.43 -51.19
CA LEU A 219 -0.25 -36.66 -50.45
C LEU A 219 -1.42 -35.93 -51.14
N PRO A 220 -2.67 -36.39 -50.94
CA PRO A 220 -3.84 -35.69 -51.43
C PRO A 220 -3.91 -34.24 -50.93
N ARG A 221 -4.22 -33.30 -51.81
CA ARG A 221 -4.23 -31.86 -51.50
C ARG A 221 -5.07 -31.52 -50.26
N GLN A 222 -6.22 -32.16 -50.09
CA GLN A 222 -7.09 -31.94 -48.94
C GLN A 222 -6.43 -32.37 -47.62
N GLU A 223 -5.78 -33.53 -47.60
CA GLU A 223 -5.10 -34.07 -46.41
C GLU A 223 -3.92 -33.19 -46.00
N VAL A 224 -3.10 -32.74 -46.96
CA VAL A 224 -1.96 -31.87 -46.68
C VAL A 224 -2.41 -30.50 -46.16
N LEU A 225 -3.45 -29.90 -46.75
CA LEU A 225 -3.97 -28.63 -46.27
C LEU A 225 -4.61 -28.74 -44.88
N ALA A 226 -5.31 -29.84 -44.59
CA ALA A 226 -5.84 -30.12 -43.26
C ALA A 226 -4.70 -30.28 -42.23
N TYR A 227 -3.62 -30.96 -42.61
CA TYR A 227 -2.43 -31.10 -41.77
C TYR A 227 -1.77 -29.75 -41.49
N GLN A 228 -1.51 -28.95 -42.52
CA GLN A 228 -0.95 -27.60 -42.38
C GLN A 228 -1.83 -26.71 -41.48
N ARG A 229 -3.17 -26.76 -41.65
CA ARG A 229 -4.08 -26.00 -40.81
C ARG A 229 -3.97 -26.37 -39.33
N ALA A 230 -3.92 -27.66 -39.04
CA ALA A 230 -3.83 -28.17 -37.67
C ALA A 230 -2.51 -27.79 -36.98
N LEU A 231 -1.39 -27.82 -37.72
CA LEU A 231 -0.11 -27.35 -37.20
C LEU A 231 -0.15 -25.85 -36.94
N LEU A 232 -0.69 -25.04 -37.86
CA LEU A 232 -0.84 -23.60 -37.67
C LEU A 232 -1.75 -23.24 -36.48
N ASP A 233 -2.82 -24.00 -36.26
CA ASP A 233 -3.69 -23.86 -35.09
C ASP A 233 -2.92 -24.13 -33.79
N SER A 234 -2.13 -25.20 -33.77
CA SER A 234 -1.27 -25.56 -32.63
C SER A 234 -0.21 -24.49 -32.38
N THR A 235 0.48 -24.01 -33.42
CA THR A 235 1.48 -22.93 -33.33
C THR A 235 0.87 -21.64 -32.78
N THR A 236 -0.31 -21.25 -33.26
CA THR A 236 -1.00 -20.03 -32.81
C THR A 236 -1.34 -20.12 -31.32
N LEU A 237 -1.89 -21.26 -30.90
CA LEU A 237 -2.22 -21.54 -29.50
C LEU A 237 -0.96 -21.50 -28.62
N LEU A 238 0.09 -22.25 -28.98
CA LEU A 238 1.33 -22.34 -28.21
C LEU A 238 2.04 -20.98 -28.12
N THR A 239 2.00 -20.18 -29.19
CA THR A 239 2.59 -18.83 -29.22
C THR A 239 1.85 -17.90 -28.25
N ALA A 240 0.52 -17.94 -28.22
CA ALA A 240 -0.27 -17.17 -27.26
C ALA A 240 0.07 -17.55 -25.81
N ARG A 241 0.15 -18.86 -25.50
CA ARG A 241 0.51 -19.32 -24.15
C ARG A 241 1.94 -18.97 -23.75
N ARG A 242 2.86 -19.00 -24.70
CA ARG A 242 4.23 -18.53 -24.46
C ARG A 242 4.26 -17.05 -24.11
N GLN A 243 3.50 -16.21 -24.81
CA GLN A 243 3.41 -14.78 -24.50
C GLN A 243 2.88 -14.54 -23.07
N ASP A 244 1.82 -15.25 -22.68
CA ASP A 244 1.26 -15.18 -21.32
C ASP A 244 2.32 -15.51 -20.25
N LEU A 245 3.15 -16.54 -20.49
CA LEU A 245 4.19 -16.99 -19.56
C LEU A 245 5.39 -16.05 -19.47
N GLU A 246 5.81 -15.43 -20.58
CA GLU A 246 6.92 -14.46 -20.59
C GLU A 246 6.56 -13.19 -19.78
N LEU A 247 5.30 -12.76 -19.84
CA LEU A 247 4.80 -11.64 -19.04
C LEU A 247 4.85 -11.96 -17.53
N ALA A 248 4.51 -13.17 -17.12
CA ALA A 248 4.50 -13.56 -15.71
C ALA A 248 5.87 -13.37 -15.02
N LYS A 249 6.97 -13.72 -15.70
CA LYS A 249 8.33 -13.53 -15.15
C LYS A 249 8.68 -12.05 -14.98
N THR A 250 8.25 -11.22 -15.94
CA THR A 250 8.48 -9.77 -15.93
C THR A 250 7.69 -9.10 -14.81
N GLU A 251 6.44 -9.51 -14.59
CA GLU A 251 5.60 -8.99 -13.51
C GLU A 251 6.17 -9.30 -12.12
N LEU A 252 6.66 -10.52 -11.90
CA LEU A 252 7.32 -10.87 -10.63
C LEU A 252 8.58 -10.01 -10.41
N ALA A 253 9.42 -9.86 -11.44
CA ALA A 253 10.60 -9.02 -11.36
C ALA A 253 10.26 -7.56 -11.02
N ALA A 254 9.18 -7.03 -11.59
CA ALA A 254 8.69 -5.69 -11.28
C ALA A 254 8.20 -5.56 -9.83
N LEU A 255 7.46 -6.54 -9.30
CA LEU A 255 6.99 -6.53 -7.90
C LEU A 255 8.15 -6.58 -6.90
N MET A 256 9.20 -7.34 -7.22
CA MET A 256 10.46 -7.39 -6.47
C MET A 256 11.35 -6.15 -6.68
N SER A 257 10.92 -5.22 -7.53
CA SER A 257 11.66 -4.01 -7.93
C SER A 257 13.04 -4.27 -8.54
N LEU A 258 13.20 -5.40 -9.23
CA LEU A 258 14.47 -5.75 -9.89
C LEU A 258 14.74 -4.85 -11.11
N PRO A 259 16.02 -4.52 -11.40
CA PRO A 259 16.37 -3.81 -12.63
C PRO A 259 15.91 -4.56 -13.89
N PRO A 260 15.45 -3.84 -14.94
CA PRO A 260 15.13 -4.46 -16.22
C PRO A 260 16.30 -5.27 -16.78
N GLY A 261 16.01 -6.45 -17.32
CA GLY A 261 17.03 -7.35 -17.87
C GLY A 261 17.78 -8.21 -16.83
N THR A 262 17.46 -8.09 -15.55
CA THR A 262 18.00 -8.98 -14.51
C THR A 262 17.61 -10.43 -14.79
N ARG A 263 18.60 -11.34 -14.78
CA ARG A 263 18.33 -12.78 -14.95
C ARG A 263 17.69 -13.34 -13.69
N LEU A 264 16.40 -13.68 -13.78
CA LEU A 264 15.63 -14.31 -12.70
C LEU A 264 15.56 -15.83 -12.87
N ILE A 265 16.00 -16.55 -11.83
CA ILE A 265 15.86 -18.00 -11.68
C ILE A 265 15.10 -18.23 -10.36
N LEU A 266 14.01 -18.98 -10.43
CA LEU A 266 13.17 -19.32 -9.28
C LEU A 266 13.56 -20.70 -8.74
N ALA A 267 13.40 -20.90 -7.44
CA ALA A 267 13.60 -22.20 -6.81
C ALA A 267 12.49 -23.17 -7.25
N ASP A 268 12.88 -24.34 -7.76
CA ASP A 268 11.94 -25.38 -8.19
C ASP A 268 11.59 -26.28 -6.98
N GLU A 269 10.82 -25.71 -6.06
CA GLU A 269 10.38 -26.40 -4.84
C GLU A 269 9.05 -27.13 -5.09
N PRO A 270 8.78 -28.21 -4.31
CA PRO A 270 7.46 -28.83 -4.30
C PRO A 270 6.37 -27.81 -4.01
N GLU A 271 5.24 -27.95 -4.69
CA GLU A 271 4.09 -27.10 -4.44
C GLU A 271 3.54 -27.36 -3.04
N PRO A 272 3.43 -26.33 -2.17
CA PRO A 272 2.81 -26.49 -0.87
C PRO A 272 1.32 -26.81 -1.03
N ASP A 273 0.83 -27.74 -0.21
CA ASP A 273 -0.58 -28.06 -0.15
C ASP A 273 -1.41 -26.81 0.15
N LEU A 274 -2.48 -26.65 -0.62
CA LEU A 274 -3.46 -25.60 -0.36
C LEU A 274 -4.23 -25.92 0.93
N PRO A 275 -4.46 -24.92 1.80
CA PRO A 275 -5.29 -25.10 2.98
C PRO A 275 -6.68 -25.67 2.65
N PRO A 276 -7.29 -26.46 3.55
CA PRO A 276 -8.62 -26.97 3.32
C PRO A 276 -9.65 -25.82 3.22
N ASP A 277 -10.83 -26.14 2.70
CA ASP A 277 -11.91 -25.17 2.62
C ASP A 277 -12.28 -24.61 3.99
N VAL A 278 -12.57 -23.32 4.01
CA VAL A 278 -12.95 -22.64 5.24
C VAL A 278 -14.42 -22.88 5.50
N SER A 279 -14.72 -23.54 6.61
CA SER A 279 -16.09 -23.89 7.02
C SER A 279 -16.73 -22.85 7.96
N ASP A 280 -15.95 -22.08 8.72
CA ASP A 280 -16.44 -21.08 9.69
C ASP A 280 -16.28 -19.66 9.13
N ILE A 281 -17.20 -19.26 8.25
CA ILE A 281 -17.20 -17.94 7.59
C ILE A 281 -17.47 -16.84 8.63
N GLU A 282 -18.38 -17.09 9.58
CA GLU A 282 -18.77 -16.14 10.62
C GLU A 282 -17.56 -15.74 11.50
N ARG A 283 -16.66 -16.68 11.82
CA ARG A 283 -15.41 -16.36 12.51
C ARG A 283 -14.49 -15.48 11.66
N LEU A 284 -14.36 -15.76 10.36
CA LEU A 284 -13.56 -14.91 9.47
C LEU A 284 -14.11 -13.49 9.39
N GLU A 285 -15.43 -13.35 9.38
CA GLU A 285 -16.12 -12.07 9.43
C GLU A 285 -15.80 -11.29 10.72
N GLN A 286 -15.85 -11.95 11.88
CA GLN A 286 -15.50 -11.33 13.16
C GLN A 286 -14.03 -10.89 13.22
N LEU A 287 -13.12 -11.75 12.75
CA LEU A 287 -11.69 -11.42 12.65
C LEU A 287 -11.47 -10.23 11.71
N ALA A 288 -12.16 -10.20 10.57
CA ALA A 288 -12.06 -9.10 9.61
C ALA A 288 -12.51 -7.77 10.23
N LEU A 289 -13.61 -7.75 10.99
CA LEU A 289 -14.08 -6.53 11.66
C LEU A 289 -13.08 -6.01 12.72
N GLN A 290 -12.25 -6.90 13.29
CA GLN A 290 -11.27 -6.55 14.32
C GLN A 290 -9.91 -6.14 13.75
N HIS A 291 -9.47 -6.78 12.67
CA HIS A 291 -8.08 -6.68 12.22
C HIS A 291 -7.91 -5.93 10.90
N ARG A 292 -8.98 -5.66 10.14
CA ARG A 292 -8.87 -4.96 8.85
C ARG A 292 -8.30 -3.55 9.02
N PRO A 293 -7.17 -3.23 8.36
CA PRO A 293 -6.54 -1.92 8.48
C PRO A 293 -7.45 -0.76 8.07
N GLU A 294 -8.31 -0.97 7.07
CA GLU A 294 -9.25 0.06 6.59
C GLU A 294 -10.28 0.44 7.65
N ILE A 295 -10.76 -0.55 8.44
CA ILE A 295 -11.70 -0.29 9.53
C ILE A 295 -10.98 0.42 10.68
N MET A 296 -9.75 -0.01 11.01
CA MET A 296 -8.95 0.61 12.06
C MET A 296 -8.57 2.06 11.70
N GLU A 297 -8.26 2.34 10.44
CA GLU A 297 -8.04 3.70 9.95
C GLU A 297 -9.26 4.60 10.21
N GLU A 298 -10.48 4.12 9.94
CA GLU A 298 -11.70 4.90 10.20
C GLU A 298 -11.97 5.11 11.68
N TRP A 299 -11.60 4.17 12.55
CA TRP A 299 -11.65 4.38 14.00
C TRP A 299 -10.73 5.50 14.47
N TYR A 300 -9.48 5.54 13.97
CA TYR A 300 -8.56 6.63 14.29
C TYR A 300 -9.02 7.96 13.67
N ARG A 301 -9.55 7.93 12.44
CA ARG A 301 -10.12 9.10 11.78
C ARG A 301 -11.26 9.72 12.60
N LYS A 302 -12.17 8.90 13.15
CA LYS A 302 -13.24 9.36 14.03
C LYS A 302 -12.68 10.09 15.26
N ARG A 303 -11.61 9.57 15.87
CA ARG A 303 -10.96 10.20 17.04
C ARG A 303 -10.29 11.53 16.67
N VAL A 304 -9.66 11.63 15.50
CA VAL A 304 -9.12 12.89 14.96
C VAL A 304 -10.25 13.92 14.81
N ASN A 305 -11.34 13.55 14.15
CA ASN A 305 -12.48 14.45 13.91
C ASN A 305 -13.12 14.91 15.23
N GLN A 306 -13.25 14.02 16.22
CA GLN A 306 -13.74 14.38 17.55
C GLN A 306 -12.81 15.37 18.24
N ASN A 307 -11.50 15.12 18.23
CA ASN A 307 -10.52 16.04 18.82
C ASN A 307 -10.49 17.41 18.09
N ASP A 308 -10.73 17.45 16.78
CA ASP A 308 -10.86 18.69 16.00
C ASP A 308 -12.03 19.55 16.49
N LEU A 309 -13.17 18.91 16.76
CA LEU A 309 -14.37 19.58 17.29
C LEU A 309 -14.17 20.02 18.74
N GLU A 310 -13.55 19.18 19.58
CA GLU A 310 -13.21 19.55 20.97
C GLU A 310 -12.21 20.71 21.00
N ALA A 311 -11.21 20.74 20.12
CA ALA A 311 -10.32 21.88 19.97
C ALA A 311 -11.06 23.14 19.50
N ALA A 312 -12.00 23.01 18.56
CA ALA A 312 -12.83 24.13 18.10
C ALA A 312 -13.70 24.71 19.23
N LYS A 313 -14.30 23.85 20.05
CA LYS A 313 -15.05 24.23 21.26
C LYS A 313 -14.14 24.85 22.30
N LEU A 314 -12.94 24.31 22.49
CA LEU A 314 -11.96 24.84 23.43
C LEU A 314 -11.62 26.30 23.11
N ARG A 315 -11.50 26.66 21.82
CA ARG A 315 -11.26 28.05 21.35
C ARG A 315 -12.36 29.06 21.73
N LEU A 316 -13.49 28.61 22.29
CA LEU A 316 -14.56 29.48 22.80
C LEU A 316 -14.32 29.94 24.24
N TRP A 317 -13.43 29.29 24.97
CA TRP A 317 -13.13 29.60 26.37
C TRP A 317 -12.16 30.80 26.50
N PRO A 318 -12.15 31.49 27.65
CA PRO A 318 -11.20 32.57 27.90
C PRO A 318 -9.76 32.07 27.80
N ASN A 319 -8.92 32.81 27.08
CA ASN A 319 -7.49 32.58 27.08
C ASN A 319 -6.84 33.30 28.26
N VAL A 320 -6.19 32.55 29.13
CA VAL A 320 -5.37 33.06 30.23
C VAL A 320 -3.90 32.87 29.86
N THR A 321 -3.18 33.97 29.68
CA THR A 321 -1.76 33.98 29.38
C THR A 321 -0.98 34.50 30.58
N VAL A 322 -0.02 33.70 31.05
CA VAL A 322 0.97 34.12 32.04
C VAL A 322 2.26 34.47 31.31
N SER A 323 2.81 35.65 31.58
CA SER A 323 4.10 36.08 31.04
C SER A 323 5.05 36.50 32.16
N ALA A 324 6.34 36.24 31.93
CA ALA A 324 7.42 36.73 32.76
C ALA A 324 8.62 37.03 31.85
N GLY A 325 9.20 38.22 31.95
CA GLY A 325 10.27 38.64 31.05
C GLY A 325 11.28 39.52 31.76
N ILE A 326 12.51 39.51 31.25
CA ILE A 326 13.55 40.48 31.60
C ILE A 326 13.73 41.37 30.38
N GLU A 327 13.54 42.67 30.58
CA GLU A 327 13.55 43.67 29.54
C GLU A 327 14.70 44.65 29.75
N TYR A 328 15.21 45.18 28.65
CA TYR A 328 16.22 46.22 28.58
C TYR A 328 15.80 47.29 27.57
N ASP A 329 15.96 48.55 27.94
CA ASP A 329 15.73 49.70 27.08
C ASP A 329 16.88 50.70 27.22
N SER A 330 17.50 51.07 26.08
CA SER A 330 18.61 52.02 26.04
C SER A 330 18.19 53.48 26.29
N ASN A 331 16.92 53.74 26.58
CA ASN A 331 16.39 55.07 26.82
C ASN A 331 17.04 55.72 28.06
N ASP A 332 17.86 56.75 27.85
CA ASP A 332 18.57 57.46 28.92
C ASP A 332 17.63 58.21 29.91
N TYR A 333 16.35 58.36 29.57
CA TYR A 333 15.37 59.00 30.45
C TYR A 333 14.73 58.04 31.46
N LEU A 334 14.99 56.73 31.34
CA LEU A 334 14.53 55.76 32.34
C LEU A 334 15.39 55.84 33.61
N TYR A 335 14.74 55.68 34.76
CA TYR A 335 15.45 55.53 36.03
C TYR A 335 16.12 54.15 36.15
N ASN A 336 15.47 53.11 35.62
CA ASN A 336 16.02 51.76 35.48
C ASN A 336 15.93 51.36 34.00
N ASN A 337 17.08 51.06 33.39
CA ASN A 337 17.16 50.65 31.99
C ASN A 337 16.90 49.15 31.80
N ASP A 338 16.90 48.39 32.89
CA ASP A 338 16.52 46.99 32.94
C ASP A 338 15.43 46.78 33.99
N TRP A 339 14.47 45.92 33.68
CA TRP A 339 13.43 45.54 34.63
C TRP A 339 12.95 44.11 34.36
N THR A 340 12.31 43.52 35.37
CA THR A 340 11.56 42.28 35.21
C THR A 340 10.08 42.60 35.18
N GLU A 341 9.38 42.10 34.18
CA GLU A 341 7.93 42.20 34.10
C GLU A 341 7.28 40.83 34.30
N THR A 342 6.16 40.83 35.01
CA THR A 342 5.31 39.64 35.17
C THR A 342 3.87 40.05 34.98
N GLY A 343 3.13 39.31 34.15
CA GLY A 343 1.76 39.66 33.79
C GLY A 343 0.86 38.44 33.71
N VAL A 344 -0.42 38.65 33.99
CA VAL A 344 -1.48 37.71 33.67
C VAL A 344 -2.49 38.45 32.80
N ASN A 345 -2.66 37.99 31.57
CA ASN A 345 -3.63 38.55 30.63
C ASN A 345 -4.79 37.58 30.44
N VAL A 346 -6.02 38.08 30.50
CA VAL A 346 -7.24 37.29 30.24
C VAL A 346 -7.97 37.89 29.06
N SER A 347 -8.25 37.08 28.04
CA SER A 347 -8.93 37.53 26.82
C SER A 347 -10.03 36.54 26.43
N LEU A 348 -11.17 37.05 25.95
CA LEU A 348 -12.30 36.23 25.52
C LEU A 348 -12.93 36.82 24.26
N ASN A 349 -13.16 36.00 23.24
CA ASN A 349 -13.89 36.41 22.04
C ASN A 349 -15.39 36.14 22.22
N LEU A 350 -16.13 37.18 22.64
CA LEU A 350 -17.57 37.09 22.92
C LEU A 350 -18.42 36.78 21.69
N LEU A 351 -18.03 37.26 20.50
CA LEU A 351 -18.78 36.99 19.27
C LEU A 351 -18.64 35.52 18.83
N LYS A 352 -17.46 34.93 19.05
CA LYS A 352 -17.21 33.53 18.69
C LYS A 352 -18.04 32.57 19.55
N LEU A 353 -18.40 32.94 20.77
CA LEU A 353 -19.23 32.12 21.66
C LEU A 353 -20.61 31.80 21.06
N LEU A 354 -21.13 32.67 20.18
CA LEU A 354 -22.39 32.45 19.47
C LEU A 354 -22.37 31.22 18.54
N SER A 355 -21.18 30.71 18.18
CA SER A 355 -21.01 29.51 17.35
C SER A 355 -21.11 28.18 18.12
N TYR A 356 -21.25 28.22 19.46
CA TYR A 356 -21.38 27.00 20.28
C TYR A 356 -22.51 26.03 19.84
N PRO A 357 -23.75 26.48 19.57
CA PRO A 357 -24.80 25.58 19.09
C PRO A 357 -24.44 24.93 17.74
N ASP A 358 -23.91 25.72 16.80
CA ASP A 358 -23.50 25.21 15.48
C ASP A 358 -22.37 24.18 15.59
N LEU A 359 -21.43 24.36 16.53
CA LEU A 359 -20.38 23.38 16.83
C LEU A 359 -20.92 22.08 17.46
N ASN A 360 -21.99 22.15 18.25
CA ASN A 360 -22.64 20.93 18.78
C ASN A 360 -23.37 20.18 17.67
N GLU A 361 -24.13 20.89 16.84
CA GLU A 361 -24.82 20.28 15.69
C GLU A 361 -23.81 19.67 14.70
N ALA A 362 -22.69 20.36 14.46
CA ALA A 362 -21.59 19.83 13.66
C ALA A 362 -20.99 18.56 14.28
N GLN A 363 -20.83 18.50 15.61
CA GLN A 363 -20.32 17.31 16.28
C GLN A 363 -21.26 16.11 16.17
N ASP A 364 -22.56 16.33 16.37
CA ASP A 364 -23.55 15.26 16.25
C ASP A 364 -23.61 14.75 14.81
N THR A 365 -23.70 15.65 13.84
CA THR A 365 -23.75 15.32 12.41
C THR A 365 -22.47 14.62 11.93
N GLN A 366 -21.30 15.09 12.40
CA GLN A 366 -20.01 14.46 12.09
C GLN A 366 -19.91 13.06 12.72
N GLY A 367 -20.39 12.90 13.95
CA GLY A 367 -20.45 11.62 14.67
C GLY A 367 -21.30 10.59 13.92
N ASP A 368 -22.50 10.97 13.50
CA ASP A 368 -23.41 10.13 12.72
C ASP A 368 -22.79 9.76 11.35
N ALA A 369 -22.16 10.72 10.67
CA ALA A 369 -21.50 10.49 9.40
C ALA A 369 -20.32 9.52 9.51
N ASP A 370 -19.49 9.65 10.54
CA ASP A 370 -18.36 8.76 10.79
C ASP A 370 -18.83 7.34 11.18
N ASP A 371 -19.90 7.21 11.97
CA ASP A 371 -20.48 5.92 12.31
C ASP A 371 -21.12 5.22 11.11
N LEU A 372 -21.81 5.97 10.25
CA LEU A 372 -22.39 5.43 9.02
C LEU A 372 -21.28 5.01 8.03
N ARG A 373 -20.24 5.82 7.85
CA ARG A 373 -19.10 5.48 6.99
C ARG A 373 -18.41 4.19 7.46
N ARG A 374 -18.16 4.06 8.76
CA ARG A 374 -17.60 2.84 9.36
C ARG A 374 -18.53 1.63 9.14
N THR A 375 -19.83 1.79 9.35
CA THR A 375 -20.80 0.70 9.18
C THR A 375 -20.88 0.24 7.71
N ALA A 376 -20.86 1.17 6.77
CA ALA A 376 -20.81 0.86 5.34
C ALA A 376 -19.51 0.13 4.96
N LEU A 377 -18.37 0.57 5.51
CA LEU A 377 -17.08 -0.10 5.30
C LEU A 377 -17.08 -1.52 5.88
N SER A 378 -17.62 -1.71 7.08
CA SER A 378 -17.80 -3.03 7.69
C SER A 378 -18.62 -3.95 6.80
N MET A 379 -19.75 -3.48 6.25
CA MET A 379 -20.56 -4.27 5.31
C MET A 379 -19.78 -4.67 4.05
N ALA A 380 -18.99 -3.73 3.49
CA ALA A 380 -18.12 -4.02 2.35
C ALA A 380 -17.05 -5.07 2.70
N VAL A 381 -16.44 -4.98 3.88
CA VAL A 381 -15.45 -5.95 4.37
C VAL A 381 -16.05 -7.34 4.54
N LEU A 382 -17.22 -7.46 5.17
CA LEU A 382 -17.94 -8.74 5.31
C LEU A 382 -18.24 -9.37 3.94
N THR A 383 -18.68 -8.55 2.99
CA THR A 383 -18.91 -8.99 1.61
C THR A 383 -17.60 -9.48 0.96
N GLN A 384 -16.49 -8.77 1.16
CA GLN A 384 -15.18 -9.19 0.65
C GLN A 384 -14.70 -10.51 1.27
N VAL A 385 -14.98 -10.77 2.55
CA VAL A 385 -14.67 -12.05 3.21
C VAL A 385 -15.45 -13.18 2.55
N ARG A 386 -16.78 -13.05 2.43
CA ARG A 386 -17.63 -14.07 1.79
C ARG A 386 -17.25 -14.33 0.34
N VAL A 387 -17.03 -13.28 -0.45
CA VAL A 387 -16.59 -13.40 -1.84
C VAL A 387 -15.19 -14.03 -1.93
N GLY A 388 -14.30 -13.68 -0.99
CA GLY A 388 -12.97 -14.28 -0.90
C GLY A 388 -13.03 -15.79 -0.65
N ALA A 389 -13.86 -16.21 0.32
CA ALA A 389 -14.06 -17.62 0.65
C ALA A 389 -14.65 -18.41 -0.52
N LEU A 390 -15.69 -17.88 -1.17
CA LEU A 390 -16.29 -18.51 -2.36
C LEU A 390 -15.30 -18.61 -3.52
N ARG A 391 -14.53 -17.55 -3.81
CA ARG A 391 -13.51 -17.59 -4.87
C ARG A 391 -12.40 -18.59 -4.57
N TYR A 392 -12.06 -18.78 -3.30
CA TYR A 392 -11.08 -19.79 -2.90
C TYR A 392 -11.61 -21.19 -3.16
N HIS A 393 -12.82 -21.48 -2.69
CA HIS A 393 -13.51 -22.75 -2.94
C HIS A 393 -13.57 -23.09 -4.44
N LEU A 394 -14.08 -22.17 -5.26
CA LEU A 394 -14.17 -22.36 -6.72
C LEU A 394 -12.80 -22.55 -7.39
N ALA A 395 -11.77 -21.85 -6.92
CA ALA A 395 -10.43 -21.98 -7.48
C ALA A 395 -9.77 -23.33 -7.11
N ARG A 396 -10.13 -23.91 -5.96
CA ARG A 396 -9.71 -25.27 -5.59
C ARG A 396 -10.41 -26.32 -6.44
N GLU A 397 -11.72 -26.20 -6.63
CA GLU A 397 -12.48 -27.11 -7.50
C GLU A 397 -11.94 -27.09 -8.94
N GLU A 398 -11.62 -25.90 -9.45
CA GLU A 398 -11.00 -25.76 -10.78
C GLU A 398 -9.61 -26.39 -10.88
N LEU A 399 -8.81 -26.31 -9.81
CA LEU A 399 -7.52 -27.00 -9.75
C LEU A 399 -7.72 -28.51 -9.80
N GLU A 400 -8.65 -29.05 -9.02
CA GLU A 400 -8.99 -30.49 -9.02
C GLU A 400 -9.39 -30.98 -10.42
N TYR A 401 -10.27 -30.25 -11.12
CA TYR A 401 -10.62 -30.59 -12.51
C TYR A 401 -9.45 -30.46 -13.48
N SER A 402 -8.56 -29.49 -13.27
CA SER A 402 -7.39 -29.29 -14.14
C SER A 402 -6.34 -30.39 -13.92
N ASP A 403 -6.23 -30.91 -12.69
CA ASP A 403 -5.38 -32.07 -12.38
C ASP A 403 -5.90 -33.32 -13.09
N GLU A 404 -7.21 -33.61 -13.02
CA GLU A 404 -7.82 -34.74 -13.73
C GLU A 404 -7.68 -34.61 -15.26
N SER A 405 -7.89 -33.40 -15.80
CA SER A 405 -7.70 -33.15 -17.24
C SER A 405 -6.25 -33.34 -17.70
N LEU A 406 -5.28 -32.95 -16.86
CA LEU A 406 -3.86 -33.14 -17.15
C LEU A 406 -3.50 -34.63 -17.20
N GLU A 407 -4.00 -35.43 -16.25
CA GLU A 407 -3.78 -36.88 -16.21
C GLU A 407 -4.31 -37.55 -17.49
N VAL A 408 -5.53 -37.20 -17.91
CA VAL A 408 -6.11 -37.75 -19.15
C VAL A 408 -5.28 -37.37 -20.39
N ASP A 409 -4.84 -36.12 -20.52
CA ASP A 409 -4.02 -35.70 -21.65
C ASP A 409 -2.60 -36.28 -21.62
N GLU A 410 -2.07 -36.60 -20.43
CA GLU A 410 -0.81 -37.34 -20.29
C GLU A 410 -0.93 -38.74 -20.87
N ASP A 411 -1.99 -39.46 -20.53
CA ASP A 411 -2.28 -40.80 -21.06
C ASP A 411 -2.51 -40.78 -22.57
N LEU A 412 -3.24 -39.78 -23.09
CA LEU A 412 -3.46 -39.62 -24.53
C LEU A 412 -2.14 -39.33 -25.27
N LEU A 413 -1.25 -38.53 -24.68
CA LEU A 413 0.09 -38.30 -25.23
C LEU A 413 0.92 -39.58 -25.23
N ALA A 414 0.89 -40.35 -24.14
CA ALA A 414 1.59 -41.63 -24.06
C ALA A 414 1.09 -42.60 -25.13
N TYR A 415 -0.23 -42.70 -25.34
CA TYR A 415 -0.83 -43.51 -26.40
C TYR A 415 -0.42 -43.04 -27.79
N ALA A 416 -0.49 -41.74 -28.08
CA ALA A 416 -0.08 -41.18 -29.38
C ALA A 416 1.39 -41.45 -29.69
N LYS A 417 2.28 -41.34 -28.68
CA LYS A 417 3.70 -41.68 -28.80
C LYS A 417 3.92 -43.18 -29.06
N ALA A 418 3.16 -44.05 -28.39
CA ALA A 418 3.26 -45.50 -28.58
C ALA A 418 2.71 -45.96 -29.95
N ALA A 419 1.68 -45.29 -30.45
CA ALA A 419 1.09 -45.54 -31.77
C ALA A 419 1.89 -44.91 -32.93
N ALA A 420 2.98 -44.18 -32.63
CA ALA A 420 3.72 -43.43 -33.63
C ALA A 420 4.39 -44.35 -34.68
N SER A 421 4.13 -44.08 -35.96
CA SER A 421 4.74 -44.73 -37.13
C SER A 421 5.50 -43.71 -37.97
N SER A 422 6.24 -44.15 -39.01
CA SER A 422 6.99 -43.25 -39.90
C SER A 422 6.11 -42.44 -40.88
N SER A 423 4.78 -42.43 -40.71
CA SER A 423 3.86 -41.71 -41.60
C SER A 423 3.65 -40.26 -41.14
N ILE A 424 3.46 -39.34 -42.09
CA ILE A 424 3.25 -37.91 -41.81
C ILE A 424 2.03 -37.67 -40.90
N GLY A 425 0.95 -38.44 -41.08
CA GLY A 425 -0.25 -38.36 -40.24
C GLY A 425 -0.01 -38.80 -38.79
N SER A 426 0.99 -39.64 -38.55
CA SER A 426 1.35 -40.10 -37.21
C SER A 426 2.09 -39.04 -36.40
N GLU A 427 2.99 -38.27 -37.03
CA GLU A 427 3.67 -37.16 -36.36
C GLU A 427 2.69 -36.03 -36.03
N LEU A 428 1.69 -35.78 -36.88
CA LEU A 428 0.61 -34.82 -36.56
C LEU A 428 -0.07 -35.17 -35.24
N GLU A 429 -0.42 -36.44 -35.07
CA GLU A 429 -1.19 -36.88 -33.90
C GLU A 429 -0.36 -36.74 -32.63
N VAL A 430 0.94 -37.07 -32.69
CA VAL A 430 1.88 -36.82 -31.58
C VAL A 430 1.98 -35.33 -31.27
N ILE A 431 2.18 -34.47 -32.28
CA ILE A 431 2.28 -33.01 -32.07
C ILE A 431 0.98 -32.45 -31.47
N ARG A 432 -0.20 -32.91 -31.93
CA ARG A 432 -1.49 -32.49 -31.38
C ARG A 432 -1.67 -32.95 -29.94
N ALA A 433 -1.38 -34.21 -29.63
CA ALA A 433 -1.48 -34.74 -28.28
C ALA A 433 -0.51 -34.02 -27.34
N GLU A 434 0.71 -33.73 -27.79
CA GLU A 434 1.71 -33.00 -27.00
C GLU A 434 1.31 -31.54 -26.80
N SER A 435 0.71 -30.90 -27.81
CA SER A 435 0.16 -29.55 -27.71
C SER A 435 -0.99 -29.47 -26.71
N ARG A 436 -1.88 -30.48 -26.68
CA ARG A 436 -2.97 -30.59 -25.70
C ARG A 436 -2.44 -30.81 -24.30
N TYR A 437 -1.53 -31.77 -24.12
CA TYR A 437 -0.87 -32.02 -22.83
C TYR A 437 -0.18 -30.76 -22.28
N LEU A 438 0.60 -30.04 -23.09
CA LEU A 438 1.23 -28.79 -22.64
C LEU A 438 0.22 -27.68 -22.35
N LEU A 439 -0.90 -27.63 -23.08
CA LEU A 439 -1.99 -26.70 -22.77
C LEU A 439 -2.64 -27.04 -21.43
N SER A 440 -2.94 -28.30 -21.17
CA SER A 440 -3.54 -28.77 -19.92
C SER A 440 -2.58 -28.59 -18.75
N GLN A 441 -1.28 -28.81 -18.97
CA GLN A 441 -0.24 -28.49 -17.98
C GLN A 441 -0.23 -26.98 -17.67
N TYR A 442 -0.29 -26.13 -18.70
CA TYR A 442 -0.43 -24.68 -18.51
C TYR A 442 -1.70 -24.31 -17.74
N GLN A 443 -2.85 -24.90 -18.08
CA GLN A 443 -4.13 -24.61 -17.44
C GLN A 443 -4.12 -25.01 -15.97
N ARG A 444 -3.56 -26.19 -15.64
CA ARG A 444 -3.36 -26.67 -14.28
C ARG A 444 -2.47 -25.74 -13.47
N GLU A 445 -1.32 -25.34 -14.01
CA GLU A 445 -0.42 -24.39 -13.37
C GLU A 445 -1.07 -23.01 -13.16
N ALA A 446 -1.88 -22.56 -14.13
CA ALA A 446 -2.67 -21.34 -14.00
C ALA A 446 -3.80 -21.47 -12.97
N ALA A 447 -4.44 -22.65 -12.85
CA ALA A 447 -5.44 -22.94 -11.83
C ALA A 447 -4.81 -22.94 -10.43
N TYR A 448 -3.67 -23.60 -10.27
CA TYR A 448 -2.91 -23.62 -9.02
C TYR A 448 -2.51 -22.21 -8.57
N SER A 449 -1.95 -21.40 -9.48
CA SER A 449 -1.63 -20.00 -9.17
C SER A 449 -2.86 -19.18 -8.80
N ARG A 450 -4.02 -19.43 -9.43
CA ARG A 450 -5.28 -18.74 -9.09
C ARG A 450 -5.81 -19.17 -7.74
N ALA A 451 -5.69 -20.44 -7.37
CA ALA A 451 -6.04 -20.94 -6.05
C ALA A 451 -5.14 -20.34 -4.96
N GLN A 452 -3.82 -20.28 -5.18
CA GLN A 452 -2.86 -19.57 -4.32
C GLN A 452 -3.20 -18.08 -4.17
N ALA A 453 -3.56 -17.41 -5.27
CA ALA A 453 -3.99 -16.02 -5.24
C ALA A 453 -5.34 -15.82 -4.52
N ALA A 454 -6.27 -16.76 -4.65
CA ALA A 454 -7.55 -16.74 -3.97
C ALA A 454 -7.38 -16.96 -2.46
N TRP A 455 -6.50 -17.87 -2.05
CA TRP A 455 -6.08 -18.03 -0.66
C TRP A 455 -5.47 -16.73 -0.11
N GLY A 456 -4.49 -16.15 -0.82
CA GLY A 456 -3.89 -14.88 -0.40
C GLY A 456 -4.90 -13.73 -0.31
N ARG A 457 -5.91 -13.71 -1.18
CA ARG A 457 -7.03 -12.75 -1.10
C ARG A 457 -7.90 -12.98 0.11
N LEU A 458 -8.20 -14.23 0.46
CA LEU A 458 -8.97 -14.57 1.66
C LEU A 458 -8.18 -14.21 2.93
N PHE A 459 -6.88 -14.52 2.96
CA PHE A 459 -5.99 -14.15 4.05
C PHE A 459 -5.97 -12.62 4.27
N ASN A 460 -5.76 -11.85 3.20
CA ASN A 460 -5.86 -10.39 3.20
C ASN A 460 -7.27 -9.93 3.60
N SER A 461 -8.32 -10.68 3.21
CA SER A 461 -9.70 -10.30 3.49
C SER A 461 -10.10 -10.40 4.97
N VAL A 462 -9.35 -11.18 5.74
CA VAL A 462 -9.47 -11.29 7.20
C VAL A 462 -8.65 -10.21 7.92
N GLY A 463 -7.67 -9.59 7.24
CA GLY A 463 -6.85 -8.52 7.81
C GLY A 463 -5.72 -9.01 8.73
N LEU A 464 -5.34 -10.29 8.66
CA LEU A 464 -4.25 -10.85 9.45
C LEU A 464 -2.91 -10.20 9.06
N ASP A 465 -2.03 -10.04 10.04
CA ASP A 465 -0.73 -9.41 9.80
C ASP A 465 0.20 -10.34 9.02
N VAL A 466 1.02 -9.71 8.18
CA VAL A 466 2.02 -10.37 7.35
C VAL A 466 3.39 -9.71 7.47
N LEU A 467 3.47 -8.63 8.25
CA LEU A 467 4.68 -7.84 8.44
C LEU A 467 5.38 -8.22 9.75
N PRO A 468 6.70 -8.42 9.74
CA PRO A 468 7.46 -8.37 10.98
C PRO A 468 7.52 -6.93 11.52
N GLU A 469 7.76 -6.79 12.81
CA GLU A 469 7.81 -5.48 13.48
C GLU A 469 8.84 -4.52 12.86
N THR A 470 9.92 -5.04 12.26
CA THR A 470 10.95 -4.24 11.58
C THR A 470 11.40 -4.85 10.24
N VAL A 471 11.06 -4.19 9.12
CA VAL A 471 11.46 -4.62 7.77
C VAL A 471 12.81 -4.02 7.32
N ALA A 472 13.12 -2.78 7.74
CA ALA A 472 14.24 -2.01 7.18
C ALA A 472 15.65 -2.45 7.67
N GLN A 473 15.74 -3.18 8.79
CA GLN A 473 17.01 -3.52 9.43
C GLN A 473 17.52 -4.93 9.09
N HIS A 474 16.66 -5.78 8.52
CA HIS A 474 16.98 -7.17 8.22
C HIS A 474 17.48 -7.34 6.78
N ASP A 475 18.44 -8.23 6.57
CA ASP A 475 18.78 -8.75 5.23
C ASP A 475 17.58 -9.50 4.63
N VAL A 476 17.57 -9.68 3.30
CA VAL A 476 16.44 -10.31 2.61
C VAL A 476 16.14 -11.72 3.14
N GLN A 477 17.16 -12.50 3.50
CA GLN A 477 17.00 -13.89 3.93
C GLN A 477 16.36 -13.96 5.32
N THR A 478 16.82 -13.12 6.26
CA THR A 478 16.20 -13.01 7.59
C THR A 478 14.74 -12.56 7.49
N LEU A 479 14.46 -11.56 6.63
CA LEU A 479 13.09 -11.11 6.39
C LEU A 479 12.20 -12.21 5.78
N ALA A 480 12.73 -13.01 4.85
CA ALA A 480 12.01 -14.14 4.27
C ALA A 480 11.61 -15.18 5.33
N GLY A 481 12.54 -15.54 6.22
CA GLY A 481 12.25 -16.47 7.33
C GLY A 481 11.21 -15.95 8.31
N GLU A 482 11.22 -14.65 8.62
CA GLU A 482 10.19 -14.04 9.47
C GLU A 482 8.81 -14.01 8.81
N ILE A 483 8.74 -13.69 7.51
CA ILE A 483 7.48 -13.75 6.76
C ILE A 483 6.93 -15.17 6.76
N GLU A 484 7.78 -16.17 6.48
CA GLU A 484 7.39 -17.59 6.53
C GLU A 484 6.82 -17.97 7.89
N ARG A 485 7.51 -17.62 8.98
CA ARG A 485 7.07 -17.90 10.35
C ARG A 485 5.73 -17.23 10.67
N ILE A 486 5.54 -15.97 10.31
CA ILE A 486 4.31 -15.21 10.57
C ILE A 486 3.15 -15.82 9.79
N MET A 487 3.32 -16.05 8.48
CA MET A 487 2.28 -16.61 7.63
C MET A 487 1.87 -18.01 8.11
N THR A 488 2.82 -18.91 8.32
CA THR A 488 2.52 -20.30 8.76
C THR A 488 1.83 -20.34 10.13
N THR A 489 2.19 -19.42 11.04
CA THR A 489 1.52 -19.30 12.35
C THR A 489 0.07 -18.84 12.18
N HIS A 490 -0.18 -17.80 11.40
CA HIS A 490 -1.53 -17.27 11.17
C HIS A 490 -2.43 -18.23 10.37
N GLU A 491 -1.88 -18.95 9.41
CA GLU A 491 -2.61 -19.99 8.68
C GLU A 491 -3.10 -21.07 9.65
N ARG A 492 -2.23 -21.60 10.52
CA ARG A 492 -2.56 -22.67 11.47
C ARG A 492 -3.46 -22.22 12.64
N GLN A 493 -3.25 -21.04 13.19
CA GLN A 493 -3.92 -20.57 14.41
C GLN A 493 -5.13 -19.66 14.16
N GLY A 494 -5.14 -18.95 13.02
CA GLY A 494 -6.15 -17.93 12.71
C GLY A 494 -7.28 -18.47 11.86
N ILE A 495 -6.96 -18.94 10.65
CA ILE A 495 -7.95 -19.28 9.61
C ILE A 495 -8.36 -20.75 9.67
N ILE A 496 -7.40 -21.66 9.91
CA ILE A 496 -7.63 -23.12 9.88
C ILE A 496 -8.03 -23.67 11.27
N ALA A 497 -7.85 -22.90 12.34
CA ALA A 497 -8.13 -23.38 13.69
C ALA A 497 -9.63 -23.69 13.86
N PRO A 498 -10.00 -24.91 14.32
CA PRO A 498 -11.40 -25.25 14.56
C PRO A 498 -12.01 -24.36 15.64
N HIS A 499 -13.31 -24.08 15.51
CA HIS A 499 -14.07 -23.38 16.53
C HIS A 499 -14.04 -24.21 17.84
N PRO A 500 -13.69 -23.63 19.00
CA PRO A 500 -13.82 -24.34 20.27
C PRO A 500 -15.32 -24.61 20.53
N GLY A 501 -15.78 -25.82 20.18
CA GLY A 501 -17.17 -26.26 20.35
C GLY A 501 -17.81 -26.96 19.14
N GLN A 502 -17.15 -27.02 17.98
CA GLN A 502 -17.69 -27.71 16.81
C GLN A 502 -17.02 -29.10 16.65
N PRO A 503 -17.78 -30.22 16.61
CA PRO A 503 -17.19 -31.52 16.32
C PRO A 503 -16.56 -31.51 14.92
N PRO A 504 -15.47 -32.26 14.71
CA PRO A 504 -14.78 -32.28 13.42
C PRO A 504 -15.76 -32.63 12.29
N ALA A 505 -15.70 -31.86 11.20
CA ALA A 505 -16.45 -32.18 9.99
C ALA A 505 -16.13 -33.62 9.55
N PRO A 506 -17.11 -34.41 9.09
CA PRO A 506 -16.85 -35.77 8.64
C PRO A 506 -15.86 -35.72 7.47
N ALA A 507 -14.72 -36.38 7.65
CA ALA A 507 -13.80 -36.67 6.57
C ALA A 507 -14.48 -37.65 5.60
N GLY A 508 -15.09 -37.11 4.55
CA GLY A 508 -15.80 -37.91 3.55
C GLY A 508 -16.55 -37.02 2.59
N GLY A 509 -15.89 -36.65 1.48
CA GLY A 509 -16.64 -36.32 0.27
C GLY A 509 -17.48 -37.53 -0.17
N PRO A 510 -18.56 -37.33 -0.92
CA PRO A 510 -19.35 -38.44 -1.44
C PRO A 510 -18.45 -39.29 -2.35
N THR A 511 -18.06 -40.47 -1.88
CA THR A 511 -17.57 -41.55 -2.73
C THR A 511 -18.67 -41.83 -3.77
N LEU A 512 -18.48 -41.33 -4.99
CA LEU A 512 -19.22 -41.79 -6.14
C LEU A 512 -18.77 -43.23 -6.40
N GLU A 513 -19.55 -44.19 -5.92
CA GLU A 513 -19.40 -45.59 -6.32
C GLU A 513 -19.47 -45.68 -7.86
N PRO A 514 -18.54 -46.38 -8.52
CA PRO A 514 -18.62 -46.59 -9.96
C PRO A 514 -19.87 -47.44 -10.27
N ARG A 515 -20.84 -46.85 -10.97
CA ARG A 515 -21.97 -47.59 -11.55
C ARG A 515 -21.43 -48.68 -12.48
N ARG A 516 -21.53 -49.94 -12.05
CA ARG A 516 -21.32 -51.10 -12.92
C ARG A 516 -22.39 -51.09 -14.03
N PRO A 517 -22.03 -51.40 -15.29
CA PRO A 517 -23.02 -51.65 -16.33
C PRO A 517 -23.79 -52.94 -16.03
N GLN A 518 -25.12 -52.87 -16.02
CA GLN A 518 -25.96 -54.06 -15.97
C GLN A 518 -25.80 -54.86 -17.28
N PRO A 519 -25.64 -56.19 -17.23
CA PRO A 519 -25.66 -57.01 -18.42
C PRO A 519 -27.09 -57.15 -18.95
N GLY A 520 -27.26 -56.89 -20.24
CA GLY A 520 -28.51 -57.10 -20.95
C GLY A 520 -28.93 -58.57 -20.92
N THR A 521 -30.13 -58.84 -20.42
CA THR A 521 -30.82 -60.11 -20.63
C THR A 521 -31.77 -59.97 -21.81
N GLY A 522 -31.35 -60.53 -22.95
CA GLY A 522 -32.29 -61.00 -23.96
C GLY A 522 -32.78 -62.39 -23.55
N ALA A 523 -34.10 -62.58 -23.51
CA ALA A 523 -34.76 -63.86 -23.77
C ALA A 523 -36.25 -63.64 -24.02
N ASP A 524 -36.59 -63.81 -25.29
CA ASP A 524 -37.88 -64.17 -25.88
C ASP A 524 -38.72 -65.14 -25.03
N LYS A 525 -40.03 -64.89 -24.96
CA LYS A 525 -41.12 -65.89 -25.06
C LYS A 525 -42.48 -65.17 -25.13
N GLY A 526 -43.17 -65.38 -26.25
CA GLY A 526 -44.44 -64.72 -26.58
C GLY A 526 -45.70 -65.25 -25.88
N GLY A 527 -46.84 -64.74 -26.36
CA GLY A 527 -48.17 -65.31 -26.10
C GLY A 527 -49.26 -64.30 -25.77
N THR A 528 -50.07 -63.99 -26.79
CA THR A 528 -51.55 -63.89 -26.79
C THR A 528 -52.31 -62.80 -26.01
N ASP A 529 -53.17 -62.13 -26.80
CA ASP A 529 -54.56 -61.72 -26.57
C ASP A 529 -54.95 -60.32 -26.05
N ALA A 530 -55.75 -59.65 -26.91
CA ALA A 530 -56.97 -58.83 -26.71
C ALA A 530 -56.99 -57.78 -25.58
N VAL A 531 -57.37 -56.52 -25.79
CA VAL A 531 -58.51 -55.89 -26.53
C VAL A 531 -58.10 -54.48 -26.92
#